data_AF-A0A951KE41-F1
#
_entry.id   AF-A0A951KE41-F1
#
_cell.length_a   1.000
_cell.length_b   1.000
_cell.length_c   1.000
_cell.angle_alpha   90.00
_cell.angle_beta   90.00
_cell.angle_gamma   90.00
#
_symmetry.space_group_name_H-M   'P 1'
#
loop_
_entity.id
_entity.type
_entity.pdbx_description
1 polymer ?
#
loop_
_entity_poly.entity_id
_entity_poly.type
_entity_poly.pdbx_seq_one_letter_code
_entity_poly.pdbx_strand_id
1 'polypeptide(L)'
;MTVTEHQRLKAGALKPGLIVMRATMLTIACIVSFWLVTHILARMYFVSRADDLLGGMWAVVSTIFVYRYSQAESFQVALSRMSATIVSFALCLIYLLIFPFHILGMAVLIGIGAIAVALIGRTDDTITTSITTAVVLVVAATRGPEGAWLQPILRLVDTAIGVTVGVAAAWLCERAMQSIGHNHEFRR
;
A
#
# COMPACT_ATOMS: atom_id res chain seq x y z
N MET A 1 22.91 25.44 -2.12
CA MET A 1 21.47 25.61 -1.81
C MET A 1 20.86 24.22 -1.73
N THR A 2 20.71 23.69 -0.52
CA THR A 2 20.44 22.27 -0.26
C THR A 2 18.92 22.02 -0.19
N VAL A 3 18.48 20.87 -0.72
CA VAL A 3 17.07 20.40 -0.79
C VAL A 3 16.30 20.56 0.53
N THR A 4 17.00 20.60 1.66
CA THR A 4 16.50 20.85 3.01
C THR A 4 15.86 22.22 3.22
N GLU A 5 16.33 23.29 2.56
CA GLU A 5 15.76 24.64 2.70
C GLU A 5 14.43 24.78 1.93
N HIS A 6 14.36 24.19 0.74
CA HIS A 6 13.16 24.19 -0.10
C HIS A 6 12.02 23.35 0.53
N GLN A 7 12.38 22.32 1.32
CA GLN A 7 11.46 21.54 2.15
C GLN A 7 10.98 22.32 3.38
N ARG A 8 11.86 23.07 4.06
CA ARG A 8 11.49 23.90 5.21
C ARG A 8 10.57 25.07 4.84
N LEU A 9 10.78 25.70 3.68
CA LEU A 9 9.91 26.77 3.18
C LEU A 9 8.51 26.24 2.78
N LYS A 10 8.42 25.04 2.18
CA LYS A 10 7.13 24.37 1.92
C LYS A 10 6.41 23.93 3.21
N ALA A 11 7.16 23.48 4.22
CA ALA A 11 6.62 23.09 5.52
C ALA A 11 6.12 24.30 6.34
N GLY A 12 6.79 25.45 6.25
CA GLY A 12 6.41 26.68 6.95
C GLY A 12 5.14 27.37 6.42
N ALA A 13 4.72 27.06 5.19
CA ALA A 13 3.51 27.62 4.57
C ALA A 13 2.27 26.71 4.70
N LEU A 14 2.40 25.50 5.23
CA LEU A 14 1.28 24.60 5.43
C LEU A 14 0.56 24.98 6.73
N LYS A 15 -0.65 25.55 6.63
CA LYS A 15 -1.47 25.89 7.79
C LYS A 15 -1.55 24.68 8.74
N PRO A 16 -1.31 24.81 10.06
CA PRO A 16 -1.32 23.68 10.98
C PRO A 16 -2.62 22.86 10.94
N GLY A 17 -3.75 23.51 10.65
CA GLY A 17 -5.03 22.83 10.44
C GLY A 17 -5.05 21.85 9.26
N LEU A 18 -4.27 22.09 8.20
CA LEU A 18 -4.17 21.17 7.06
C LEU A 18 -3.39 19.90 7.43
N ILE A 19 -2.34 20.04 8.24
CA ILE A 19 -1.54 18.90 8.73
C ILE A 19 -2.43 18.00 9.60
N VAL A 20 -3.17 18.60 10.53
CA VAL A 20 -4.09 17.86 11.42
C VAL A 20 -5.15 17.15 10.59
N MET A 21 -5.82 17.83 9.67
CA MET A 21 -6.86 17.22 8.82
C MET A 21 -6.32 16.04 8.01
N ARG A 22 -5.14 16.18 7.38
CA ARG A 22 -4.52 15.09 6.60
C ARG A 22 -4.18 13.89 7.47
N ALA A 23 -3.66 14.12 8.67
CA ALA A 23 -3.35 13.06 9.63
C ALA A 23 -4.64 12.36 10.10
N THR A 24 -5.68 13.12 10.45
CA THR A 24 -6.97 12.57 10.87
C THR A 24 -7.61 11.72 9.77
N MET A 25 -7.61 12.19 8.52
CA MET A 25 -8.14 11.41 7.39
C MET A 25 -7.35 10.13 7.15
N LEU A 26 -6.02 10.17 7.26
CA LEU A 26 -5.19 8.97 7.17
C LEU A 26 -5.52 7.97 8.29
N THR A 27 -5.68 8.45 9.53
CA THR A 27 -6.06 7.60 10.67
C THR A 27 -7.41 6.93 10.44
N ILE A 28 -8.41 7.70 10.00
CA ILE A 28 -9.75 7.16 9.68
C ILE A 28 -9.65 6.13 8.56
N ALA A 29 -8.91 6.42 7.49
CA ALA A 29 -8.71 5.50 6.36
C ALA A 29 -8.07 4.18 6.81
N CYS A 30 -7.03 4.24 7.66
CA CYS A 30 -6.40 3.04 8.21
C CYS A 30 -7.38 2.22 9.06
N ILE A 31 -8.16 2.85 9.94
CA ILE A 31 -9.17 2.17 10.76
C ILE A 31 -10.23 1.50 9.87
N VAL A 32 -10.74 2.24 8.88
CA VAL A 32 -11.76 1.72 7.94
C VAL A 32 -11.20 0.55 7.14
N SER A 33 -9.97 0.66 6.62
CA SER A 33 -9.35 -0.42 5.85
C SER A 33 -9.12 -1.67 6.69
N PHE A 34 -8.64 -1.52 7.92
CA PHE A 34 -8.44 -2.64 8.84
C PHE A 34 -9.77 -3.31 9.18
N TRP A 35 -10.79 -2.51 9.48
CA TRP A 35 -12.13 -2.99 9.82
C TRP A 35 -12.79 -3.68 8.63
N LEU A 36 -12.68 -3.15 7.40
CA LEU A 36 -13.24 -3.75 6.20
C LEU A 36 -12.70 -5.17 5.97
N VAL A 37 -11.38 -5.34 6.03
CA VAL A 37 -10.76 -6.66 5.82
C VAL A 37 -11.12 -7.62 6.95
N THR A 38 -11.00 -7.19 8.20
CA THR A 38 -11.30 -8.06 9.35
C THR A 38 -12.78 -8.38 9.52
N HIS A 39 -13.71 -7.62 8.94
CA HIS A 39 -15.16 -7.87 9.09
C HIS A 39 -15.80 -8.48 7.84
N ILE A 40 -15.36 -8.09 6.63
CA ILE A 40 -15.89 -8.60 5.36
C ILE A 40 -15.19 -9.90 4.97
N LEU A 41 -13.85 -9.97 5.03
CA LEU A 41 -13.11 -11.17 4.64
C LEU A 41 -13.23 -12.29 5.69
N ALA A 42 -13.21 -11.96 6.98
CA ALA A 42 -13.43 -12.95 8.04
C ALA A 42 -14.80 -13.64 7.94
N ARG A 43 -15.82 -12.93 7.44
CA ARG A 43 -17.17 -13.48 7.25
C ARG A 43 -17.27 -14.34 5.98
N MET A 44 -16.45 -14.09 4.96
CA MET A 44 -16.49 -14.85 3.69
C MET A 44 -15.55 -16.06 3.67
N TYR A 45 -14.40 -16.02 4.35
CA TYR A 45 -13.35 -17.04 4.15
C TYR A 45 -13.22 -18.10 5.24
N PHE A 46 -13.93 -18.03 6.40
CA PHE A 46 -13.78 -19.00 7.50
C PHE A 46 -12.30 -19.33 7.83
N VAL A 47 -11.44 -18.31 7.77
CA VAL A 47 -9.99 -18.42 7.90
C VAL A 47 -9.57 -18.13 9.35
N SER A 48 -8.44 -18.70 9.78
CA SER A 48 -7.94 -18.59 11.17
C SER A 48 -7.67 -17.14 11.59
N ARG A 49 -7.91 -16.81 12.87
CA ARG A 49 -7.76 -15.46 13.46
C ARG A 49 -6.39 -14.80 13.18
N ALA A 50 -5.33 -15.59 13.02
CA ALA A 50 -4.00 -15.07 12.70
C ALA A 50 -3.93 -14.48 11.28
N ASP A 51 -4.65 -15.05 10.33
CA ASP A 51 -4.67 -14.58 8.95
C ASP A 51 -5.51 -13.32 8.79
N ASP A 52 -6.60 -13.17 9.55
CA ASP A 52 -7.41 -11.95 9.58
C ASP A 52 -6.60 -10.75 10.07
N LEU A 53 -5.81 -10.94 11.14
CA LEU A 53 -4.93 -9.89 11.68
C LEU A 53 -3.83 -9.51 10.69
N LEU A 54 -3.26 -10.51 10.00
CA LEU A 54 -2.24 -10.27 8.98
C LEU A 54 -2.83 -9.58 7.75
N GLY A 55 -4.04 -9.95 7.32
CA GLY A 55 -4.75 -9.30 6.22
C GLY A 55 -5.11 -7.85 6.55
N GLY A 56 -5.63 -7.60 7.76
CA GLY A 56 -5.92 -6.25 8.25
C GLY A 56 -4.68 -5.36 8.27
N MET A 57 -3.54 -5.87 8.74
CA MET A 57 -2.26 -5.14 8.70
C MET A 57 -1.86 -4.78 7.26
N TRP A 58 -2.00 -5.71 6.33
CA TRP A 58 -1.66 -5.49 4.92
C TRP A 58 -2.54 -4.43 4.26
N ALA A 59 -3.83 -4.45 4.56
CA ALA A 59 -4.77 -3.45 4.08
C ALA A 59 -4.39 -2.04 4.56
N VAL A 60 -3.98 -1.92 5.84
CA VAL A 60 -3.48 -0.65 6.41
C VAL A 60 -2.20 -0.19 5.72
N VAL A 61 -1.21 -1.06 5.54
CA VAL A 61 0.05 -0.72 4.87
C VAL A 61 -0.21 -0.22 3.45
N SER A 62 -1.07 -0.92 2.69
CA SER A 62 -1.48 -0.52 1.34
C SER A 62 -2.16 0.85 1.35
N THR A 63 -3.11 1.08 2.28
CA THR A 63 -3.79 2.37 2.46
C THR A 63 -2.81 3.50 2.70
N ILE A 64 -1.82 3.31 3.58
CA ILE A 64 -0.80 4.32 3.90
C ILE A 64 0.05 4.65 2.68
N PHE A 65 0.53 3.62 1.95
CA PHE A 65 1.35 3.83 0.75
C PHE A 65 0.58 4.63 -0.29
N VAL A 66 -0.66 4.24 -0.59
CA VAL A 66 -1.49 4.90 -1.60
C VAL A 66 -1.86 6.31 -1.20
N TYR A 67 -2.28 6.52 0.04
CA TYR A 67 -2.63 7.86 0.53
C TYR A 67 -1.42 8.80 0.48
N ARG A 68 -0.22 8.30 0.85
CA ARG A 68 1.02 9.06 0.74
C ARG A 68 1.37 9.39 -0.72
N TYR A 69 1.27 8.42 -1.64
CA TYR A 69 1.56 8.66 -3.05
C TYR A 69 0.57 9.60 -3.70
N SER A 70 -0.73 9.49 -3.41
CA SER A 70 -1.74 10.40 -3.94
C SER A 70 -1.55 11.84 -3.46
N GLN A 71 -0.99 12.04 -2.27
CA GLN A 71 -0.69 13.38 -1.73
C GLN A 71 0.64 13.96 -2.24
N ALA A 72 1.58 13.10 -2.65
CA ALA A 72 2.93 13.49 -3.06
C ALA A 72 3.11 13.56 -4.59
N GLU A 73 2.39 12.75 -5.35
CA GLU A 73 2.51 12.57 -6.79
C GLU A 73 1.13 12.42 -7.46
N SER A 74 1.10 12.44 -8.80
CA SER A 74 -0.15 12.29 -9.57
C SER A 74 -0.73 10.88 -9.45
N PHE A 75 -2.07 10.77 -9.51
CA PHE A 75 -2.82 9.50 -9.45
C PHE A 75 -2.29 8.43 -10.42
N GLN A 76 -1.84 8.81 -11.61
CA GLN A 76 -1.24 7.88 -12.57
C GLN A 76 0.04 7.22 -12.06
N VAL A 77 0.84 7.96 -11.28
CA VAL A 77 2.03 7.40 -10.66
C VAL A 77 1.62 6.37 -9.61
N ALA A 78 0.65 6.68 -8.74
CA ALA A 78 0.14 5.73 -7.75
C ALA A 78 -0.40 4.44 -8.40
N LEU A 79 -1.19 4.55 -9.48
CA LEU A 79 -1.72 3.41 -10.23
C LEU A 79 -0.61 2.55 -10.83
N SER A 80 0.41 3.22 -11.36
CA SER A 80 1.57 2.55 -11.90
C SER A 80 2.31 1.79 -10.78
N ARG A 81 2.42 2.32 -9.55
CA ARG A 81 3.10 1.61 -8.43
C ARG A 81 2.34 0.37 -7.99
N MET A 82 1.01 0.38 -8.09
CA MET A 82 0.17 -0.81 -7.85
C MET A 82 0.46 -1.93 -8.86
N SER A 83 0.70 -1.60 -10.13
CA SER A 83 1.02 -2.62 -11.13
C SER A 83 2.33 -3.34 -10.80
N ALA A 84 3.32 -2.62 -10.26
CA ALA A 84 4.57 -3.22 -9.78
C ALA A 84 4.33 -4.18 -8.60
N THR A 85 3.43 -3.82 -7.68
CA THR A 85 3.04 -4.69 -6.56
C THR A 85 2.36 -5.96 -7.05
N ILE A 86 1.46 -5.85 -8.02
CA ILE A 86 0.77 -6.99 -8.66
C ILE A 86 1.78 -7.92 -9.34
N VAL A 87 2.77 -7.37 -10.05
CA VAL A 87 3.85 -8.15 -10.66
C VAL A 87 4.64 -8.91 -9.60
N SER A 88 4.98 -8.27 -8.47
CA SER A 88 5.63 -8.93 -7.33
C SER A 88 4.80 -10.09 -6.77
N PHE A 89 3.50 -9.89 -6.58
CA PHE A 89 2.61 -10.93 -6.10
C PHE A 89 2.49 -12.10 -7.09
N ALA A 90 2.38 -11.80 -8.39
CA ALA A 90 2.36 -12.82 -9.44
C ALA A 90 3.66 -13.62 -9.46
N LEU A 91 4.82 -12.95 -9.34
CA LEU A 91 6.12 -13.60 -9.24
C LEU A 91 6.21 -14.53 -8.02
N CYS A 92 5.76 -14.05 -6.85
CA CYS A 92 5.73 -14.84 -5.62
C CYS A 92 4.79 -16.05 -5.74
N LEU A 93 3.63 -15.87 -6.37
CA LEU A 93 2.67 -16.94 -6.60
C LEU A 93 3.28 -18.01 -7.53
N ILE A 94 3.89 -17.61 -8.65
CA ILE A 94 4.56 -18.52 -9.60
C ILE A 94 5.73 -19.26 -8.94
N TYR A 95 6.51 -18.58 -8.08
CA TYR A 95 7.60 -19.23 -7.35
C TYR A 95 7.09 -20.26 -6.36
N LEU A 96 6.14 -19.85 -5.50
CA LEU A 96 5.51 -20.76 -4.55
C LEU A 96 4.81 -21.89 -5.29
N LEU A 97 4.43 -21.67 -6.56
CA LEU A 97 3.79 -22.66 -7.43
C LEU A 97 4.67 -23.87 -7.82
N ILE A 98 5.97 -23.74 -7.61
CA ILE A 98 6.96 -24.72 -8.06
C ILE A 98 7.86 -25.15 -6.89
N PHE A 99 8.13 -24.23 -5.95
CA PHE A 99 9.06 -24.45 -4.85
C PHE A 99 8.49 -24.02 -3.49
N PRO A 100 8.78 -24.76 -2.41
CA PRO A 100 8.51 -24.30 -1.05
C PRO A 100 9.38 -23.07 -0.70
N PHE A 101 9.01 -22.37 0.38
CA PHE A 101 9.75 -21.20 0.85
C PHE A 101 11.23 -21.54 1.13
N HIS A 102 12.14 -20.76 0.54
CA HIS A 102 13.58 -20.87 0.76
C HIS A 102 14.21 -19.47 0.74
N ILE A 103 15.15 -19.21 1.67
CA ILE A 103 15.81 -17.89 1.81
C ILE A 103 16.51 -17.47 0.51
N LEU A 104 17.19 -18.41 -0.16
CA LEU A 104 17.82 -18.15 -1.45
C LEU A 104 16.80 -17.83 -2.56
N GLY A 105 15.66 -18.52 -2.58
CA GLY A 105 14.59 -18.24 -3.54
C GLY A 105 13.98 -16.85 -3.32
N MET A 106 13.83 -16.42 -2.06
CA MET A 106 13.42 -15.07 -1.71
C MET A 106 14.42 -14.02 -2.21
N ALA A 107 15.73 -14.21 -1.99
CA ALA A 107 16.75 -13.29 -2.48
C ALA A 107 16.73 -13.19 -4.02
N VAL A 108 16.58 -14.33 -4.71
CA VAL A 108 16.47 -14.37 -6.18
C VAL A 108 15.21 -13.65 -6.66
N LEU A 109 14.05 -13.86 -6.03
CA LEU A 109 12.81 -13.18 -6.40
C LEU A 109 12.88 -11.67 -6.18
N ILE A 110 13.52 -11.22 -5.11
CA ILE A 110 13.76 -9.80 -4.87
C ILE A 110 14.64 -9.23 -5.98
N GLY A 111 15.72 -9.93 -6.35
CA GLY A 111 16.59 -9.54 -7.46
C GLY A 111 15.84 -9.47 -8.80
N ILE A 112 15.06 -10.48 -9.14
CA ILE A 112 14.27 -10.51 -10.38
C ILE A 112 13.21 -9.41 -10.37
N GLY A 113 12.49 -9.20 -9.27
CA GLY A 113 11.52 -8.12 -9.14
C GLY A 113 12.16 -6.74 -9.29
N ALA A 114 13.33 -6.54 -8.68
CA ALA A 114 14.10 -5.31 -8.82
C ALA A 114 14.56 -5.07 -10.28
N ILE A 115 15.05 -6.11 -10.96
CA ILE A 115 15.44 -6.04 -12.37
C ILE A 115 14.22 -5.76 -13.25
N ALA A 116 13.10 -6.45 -13.04
CA ALA A 116 11.87 -6.23 -13.80
C ALA A 116 11.39 -4.78 -13.70
N VAL A 117 11.37 -4.23 -12.48
CA VAL A 117 10.97 -2.85 -12.22
C VAL A 117 11.97 -1.83 -12.81
N ALA A 118 13.27 -2.14 -12.75
CA ALA A 118 14.30 -1.33 -13.39
C ALA A 118 14.21 -1.35 -14.92
N LEU A 119 13.90 -2.51 -15.53
CA LEU A 119 13.70 -2.65 -16.98
C LEU A 119 12.47 -1.90 -17.49
N ILE A 120 11.44 -1.76 -16.65
CA ILE A 120 10.26 -0.94 -16.94
C ILE A 120 10.58 0.57 -16.78
N GLY A 121 11.81 0.93 -16.37
CA GLY A 121 12.28 2.30 -16.21
C GLY A 121 11.81 2.95 -14.92
N ARG A 122 11.43 2.15 -13.90
CA ARG A 122 10.71 2.62 -12.71
C ARG A 122 11.45 2.31 -11.41
N THR A 123 12.71 2.70 -11.34
CA THR A 123 13.62 2.42 -10.22
C THR A 123 13.11 2.92 -8.86
N ASP A 124 12.23 3.92 -8.84
CA ASP A 124 11.59 4.40 -7.60
C ASP A 124 10.68 3.37 -6.92
N ASP A 125 10.28 2.30 -7.64
CA ASP A 125 9.43 1.23 -7.12
C ASP A 125 10.20 -0.01 -6.68
N THR A 126 11.50 -0.05 -6.93
CA THR A 126 12.36 -1.18 -6.60
C THR A 126 12.33 -1.51 -5.10
N ILE A 127 12.36 -0.47 -4.24
CA ILE A 127 12.31 -0.64 -2.78
C ILE A 127 10.97 -1.23 -2.35
N THR A 128 9.86 -0.65 -2.80
CA THR A 128 8.50 -1.11 -2.45
C THR A 128 8.26 -2.55 -2.94
N THR A 129 8.70 -2.86 -4.15
CA THR A 129 8.64 -4.20 -4.76
C THR A 129 9.41 -5.22 -3.93
N SER A 130 10.64 -4.88 -3.54
CA SER A 130 11.50 -5.75 -2.71
C SER A 130 10.89 -6.02 -1.33
N ILE A 131 10.37 -4.98 -0.65
CA ILE A 131 9.69 -5.11 0.64
C ILE A 131 8.47 -6.03 0.50
N THR A 132 7.64 -5.80 -0.52
CA THR A 132 6.41 -6.59 -0.74
C THR A 132 6.75 -8.06 -0.95
N THR A 133 7.72 -8.36 -1.84
CA THR A 133 8.19 -9.72 -2.10
C THR A 133 8.71 -10.41 -0.83
N ALA A 134 9.51 -9.71 -0.02
CA ALA A 134 10.02 -10.23 1.25
C ALA A 134 8.88 -10.60 2.21
N VAL A 135 7.95 -9.67 2.43
CA VAL A 135 6.85 -9.88 3.39
C VAL A 135 5.92 -10.99 2.90
N VAL A 136 5.58 -11.04 1.61
CA VAL A 136 4.69 -12.08 1.05
C VAL A 136 5.29 -13.47 1.22
N LEU A 137 6.58 -13.65 0.90
CA LEU A 137 7.24 -14.94 1.02
C LEU A 137 7.39 -15.37 2.49
N VAL A 138 7.76 -14.46 3.40
CA VAL A 138 7.87 -14.77 4.84
C VAL A 138 6.52 -15.17 5.43
N VAL A 139 5.45 -14.47 5.06
CA VAL A 139 4.13 -14.83 5.54
C VAL A 139 3.68 -16.17 4.96
N ALA A 140 3.97 -16.44 3.68
CA ALA A 140 3.69 -17.73 3.07
C ALA A 140 4.39 -18.87 3.81
N ALA A 141 5.62 -18.64 4.29
CA ALA A 141 6.37 -19.57 5.13
C ALA A 141 5.73 -19.85 6.50
N THR A 142 4.86 -18.95 6.97
CA THR A 142 4.18 -19.08 8.28
C THR A 142 2.99 -20.04 8.22
N ARG A 143 2.47 -20.37 7.02
CA ARG A 143 1.50 -21.45 6.83
C ARG A 143 2.23 -22.74 6.44
N GLY A 144 1.75 -23.86 6.98
CA GLY A 144 2.25 -25.18 6.61
C GLY A 144 2.11 -25.49 5.10
N PRO A 145 2.77 -26.56 4.61
CA PRO A 145 3.00 -26.84 3.18
C PRO A 145 1.74 -26.87 2.30
N GLU A 146 0.59 -27.18 2.90
CA GLU A 146 -0.65 -27.53 2.19
C GLU A 146 -1.50 -26.30 1.81
N GLY A 147 -1.12 -25.09 2.26
CA GLY A 147 -1.91 -23.85 2.08
C GLY A 147 -1.11 -22.60 1.72
N ALA A 148 0.20 -22.70 1.43
CA ALA A 148 1.08 -21.54 1.18
C ALA A 148 0.68 -20.70 -0.06
N TRP A 149 -0.13 -21.26 -0.95
CA TRP A 149 -0.42 -20.73 -2.30
C TRP A 149 -1.66 -19.86 -2.31
N LEU A 150 -2.60 -20.09 -1.37
CA LEU A 150 -3.73 -19.19 -1.15
C LEU A 150 -3.30 -17.86 -0.55
N GLN A 151 -2.19 -17.83 0.19
CA GLN A 151 -1.76 -16.63 0.89
C GLN A 151 -1.45 -15.45 -0.05
N PRO A 152 -0.65 -15.60 -1.13
CA PRO A 152 -0.42 -14.50 -2.07
C PRO A 152 -1.72 -13.94 -2.66
N ILE A 153 -2.71 -14.79 -2.92
CA ILE A 153 -4.01 -14.38 -3.46
C ILE A 153 -4.81 -13.60 -2.42
N LEU A 154 -4.87 -14.11 -1.18
CA LEU A 154 -5.54 -13.41 -0.07
C LEU A 154 -4.92 -12.03 0.14
N ARG A 155 -3.59 -11.95 0.07
CA ARG A 155 -2.84 -10.70 0.24
C ARG A 155 -2.97 -9.74 -0.93
N LEU A 156 -3.18 -10.24 -2.14
CA LEU A 156 -3.59 -9.43 -3.27
C LEU A 156 -4.95 -8.77 -3.01
N VAL A 157 -5.91 -9.53 -2.47
CA VAL A 157 -7.24 -9.00 -2.11
C VAL A 157 -7.14 -7.97 -0.98
N ASP A 158 -6.38 -8.26 0.08
CA ASP A 158 -6.14 -7.32 1.19
C ASP A 158 -5.51 -6.01 0.70
N THR A 159 -4.52 -6.14 -0.20
CA THR A 159 -3.86 -5.00 -0.83
C THR A 159 -4.84 -4.19 -1.67
N ALA A 160 -5.66 -4.84 -2.49
CA ALA A 160 -6.68 -4.18 -3.33
C ALA A 160 -7.74 -3.43 -2.51
N ILE A 161 -8.17 -3.99 -1.38
CA ILE A 161 -9.08 -3.32 -0.46
C ILE A 161 -8.42 -2.07 0.13
N GLY A 162 -7.20 -2.21 0.67
CA GLY A 162 -6.45 -1.06 1.20
C GLY A 162 -6.15 0.02 0.16
N VAL A 163 -5.87 -0.39 -1.07
CA VAL A 163 -5.72 0.50 -2.22
C VAL A 163 -6.99 1.33 -2.42
N THR A 164 -8.14 0.66 -2.47
CA THR A 164 -9.43 1.31 -2.76
C THR A 164 -9.79 2.30 -1.66
N VAL A 165 -9.56 1.94 -0.39
CA VAL A 165 -9.78 2.82 0.77
C VAL A 165 -8.81 4.01 0.74
N GLY A 166 -7.53 3.77 0.45
CA GLY A 166 -6.51 4.83 0.35
C GLY A 166 -6.81 5.86 -0.73
N VAL A 167 -7.24 5.40 -1.92
CA VAL A 167 -7.67 6.29 -3.01
C VAL A 167 -8.91 7.09 -2.61
N ALA A 168 -9.92 6.44 -2.04
CA ALA A 168 -11.14 7.10 -1.60
C ALA A 168 -10.85 8.18 -0.54
N ALA A 169 -9.98 7.88 0.43
CA ALA A 169 -9.58 8.82 1.47
C ALA A 169 -8.80 10.02 0.91
N ALA A 170 -7.89 9.79 -0.04
CA ALA A 170 -7.15 10.87 -0.69
C ALA A 170 -8.10 11.80 -1.47
N TRP A 171 -9.04 11.23 -2.21
CA TRP A 171 -10.04 11.99 -2.96
C TRP A 171 -10.96 12.81 -2.06
N LEU A 172 -11.40 12.24 -0.93
CA LEU A 172 -12.17 12.96 0.09
C LEU A 172 -11.36 14.11 0.72
N CYS A 173 -10.06 13.91 0.95
CA CYS A 173 -9.17 14.96 1.45
C CYS A 173 -9.05 16.13 0.48
N GLU A 174 -8.87 15.85 -0.81
CA GLU A 174 -8.83 16.89 -1.85
C GLU A 174 -10.14 17.67 -1.92
N ARG A 175 -11.27 16.98 -1.87
CA ARG A 175 -12.59 17.60 -1.94
C ARG A 175 -12.90 18.46 -0.71
N ALA A 176 -12.48 18.01 0.48
CA ALA A 176 -12.58 18.80 1.70
C ALA A 176 -11.70 20.08 1.63
N MET A 177 -10.49 19.98 1.08
CA MET A 177 -9.63 21.15 0.87
C MET A 177 -10.24 22.15 -0.12
N GLN A 178 -10.80 21.67 -1.25
CA GLN A 178 -11.47 22.52 -2.24
C GLN A 178 -12.68 23.24 -1.65
N SER A 179 -13.49 22.54 -0.84
CA SER A 179 -14.64 23.15 -0.16
C SER A 179 -14.24 24.27 0.81
N ILE A 180 -13.11 24.12 1.51
CA ILE A 180 -12.58 25.16 2.41
C ILE A 180 -12.05 26.37 1.61
N GLY A 181 -11.43 26.12 0.44
CA GLY A 181 -10.96 27.18 -0.46
C GLY A 181 -12.12 28.02 -1.04
N HIS A 182 -13.18 27.36 -1.50
CA HIS A 182 -14.37 28.03 -2.04
C HIS A 182 -15.09 28.90 -0.99
N ASN A 183 -15.12 28.45 0.28
CA ASN A 183 -15.72 29.21 1.38
C ASN A 183 -14.93 30.48 1.75
N HIS A 184 -13.67 30.58 1.36
CA HIS A 184 -12.84 31.77 1.62
C HIS A 184 -13.00 32.85 0.53
N GLU A 185 -13.38 32.52 -0.70
CA GLU A 185 -13.68 33.51 -1.75
C GLU A 185 -15.03 34.19 -1.54
N PHE A 186 -16.04 33.48 -1.01
CA PHE A 186 -17.36 34.05 -0.73
C PHE A 186 -17.42 34.98 0.50
N ARG A 187 -16.32 35.10 1.25
CA ARG A 187 -16.23 35.85 2.51
C ARG A 187 -15.32 37.09 2.44
N ARG A 188 -14.85 37.46 1.25
CA ARG A 188 -14.22 38.76 0.94
C ARG A 188 -15.15 39.59 0.06
#